data_AF-F5LB57-F1
#
_entry.id   AF-F5LB57-F1
#
_cell.length_a   1.000
_cell.length_b   1.000
_cell.length_c   1.000
_cell.angle_alpha   90.00
_cell.angle_beta   90.00
_cell.angle_gamma   90.00
#
_symmetry.space_group_name_H-M   'P 1'
#
loop_
_entity.id
_entity.type
_entity.pdbx_description
1 polymer ?
#
loop_
_entity_poly.entity_id
_entity_poly.type
_entity_poly.pdbx_seq_one_letter_code
_entity_poly.pdbx_strand_id
1 'polypeptide(L)'
;MNKMERWNMYLEIQQLKKLGLNKSQIARRLGISRNTVYKYINMTPEEFEDMLEHMEVRQKKLDCIKEKLITWLKQYPDISSAQIHDWIKERYPDLTVGESTVRCYVSQLRK
;
A
#
# COMPACT_ATOMS: atom_id res chain seq x y z
N MET A 1 -10.29 -5.37 -3.28
CA MET A 1 -11.00 -4.31 -2.55
C MET A 1 -10.39 -2.97 -2.90
N ASN A 2 -11.05 -2.26 -3.80
CA ASN A 2 -10.75 -0.88 -4.15
C ASN A 2 -11.15 0.06 -2.99
N LYS A 3 -10.65 1.30 -3.00
CA LYS A 3 -10.94 2.31 -1.95
C LYS A 3 -12.45 2.45 -1.69
N MET A 4 -13.25 2.50 -2.75
CA MET A 4 -14.71 2.60 -2.66
C MET A 4 -15.38 1.40 -1.95
N GLU A 5 -14.93 0.17 -2.25
CA GLU A 5 -15.48 -1.04 -1.62
C GLU A 5 -15.18 -1.08 -0.11
N ARG A 6 -14.01 -0.56 0.29
CA ARG A 6 -13.63 -0.45 1.71
C ARG A 6 -14.48 0.57 2.45
N TRP A 7 -14.75 1.72 1.82
CA TRP A 7 -15.67 2.74 2.34
C TRP A 7 -17.09 2.21 2.53
N ASN A 8 -17.63 1.52 1.51
CA ASN A 8 -18.96 0.93 1.61
C ASN A 8 -19.06 -0.06 2.78
N MET A 9 -18.06 -0.95 2.92
CA MET A 9 -18.00 -1.89 4.05
C MET A 9 -17.94 -1.16 5.40
N TYR A 10 -17.12 -0.11 5.54
CA TYR A 10 -17.05 0.67 6.78
C TYR A 10 -18.39 1.34 7.12
N LEU A 11 -19.04 1.95 6.14
CA LEU A 11 -20.35 2.58 6.31
C LEU A 11 -21.41 1.56 6.74
N GLU A 12 -21.43 0.38 6.13
CA GLU A 12 -22.34 -0.71 6.51
C GLU A 12 -22.08 -1.20 7.94
N ILE A 13 -20.83 -1.34 8.38
CA ILE A 13 -20.49 -1.68 9.77
C ILE A 13 -21.06 -0.62 10.73
N GLN A 14 -20.90 0.67 10.42
CA GLN A 14 -21.40 1.76 11.26
C GLN A 14 -22.93 1.82 11.28
N GLN A 15 -23.59 1.59 10.14
CA GLN A 15 -25.05 1.50 10.07
C GLN A 15 -25.59 0.35 10.94
N LEU A 16 -24.99 -0.84 10.84
CA LEU A 16 -25.41 -1.99 11.63
C LEU A 16 -25.12 -1.80 13.13
N LYS A 17 -24.03 -1.10 13.48
CA LYS A 17 -23.75 -0.67 14.86
C LYS A 17 -24.84 0.27 15.39
N LYS A 18 -25.27 1.26 14.60
CA LYS A 18 -26.35 2.19 14.97
C LYS A 18 -27.69 1.47 15.17
N LEU A 19 -27.93 0.37 14.46
CA LEU A 19 -29.10 -0.50 14.66
C LEU A 19 -29.03 -1.37 15.92
N GLY A 20 -27.95 -1.29 16.71
CA GLY A 20 -27.79 -2.04 17.96
C GLY A 20 -27.34 -3.50 17.78
N LEU A 21 -26.89 -3.89 16.58
CA LEU A 21 -26.40 -5.24 16.33
C LEU A 21 -25.05 -5.46 17.03
N ASN A 22 -24.85 -6.65 17.58
CA ASN A 22 -23.57 -7.01 18.17
C ASN A 22 -22.54 -7.39 17.09
N LYS A 23 -21.25 -7.34 17.46
CA LYS A 23 -20.12 -7.55 16.53
C LYS A 23 -20.19 -8.89 15.76
N SER A 24 -20.68 -9.94 16.42
CA SER A 24 -20.84 -11.27 15.80
C SER A 24 -21.96 -11.30 14.76
N GLN A 25 -23.06 -10.60 15.01
CA GLN A 25 -24.17 -10.46 14.06
C GLN A 25 -23.75 -9.62 12.84
N ILE A 26 -23.01 -8.53 13.07
CA ILE A 26 -22.46 -7.68 11.99
C ILE A 26 -21.56 -8.51 11.08
N ALA A 27 -20.61 -9.27 11.64
CA ALA A 27 -19.71 -10.12 10.87
C ALA A 27 -20.46 -11.16 10.03
N ARG A 28 -21.46 -11.84 10.63
CA ARG A 28 -22.28 -12.83 9.91
C ARG A 28 -23.11 -12.20 8.79
N ARG A 29 -23.67 -11.01 9.00
CA ARG A 29 -24.54 -10.33 8.02
C ARG A 29 -23.75 -9.78 6.83
N LEU A 30 -22.54 -9.27 7.07
CA LEU A 30 -21.65 -8.75 6.04
C LEU A 30 -20.78 -9.83 5.39
N GLY A 31 -20.76 -11.05 5.94
CA GLY A 31 -19.90 -12.13 5.44
C GLY A 31 -18.40 -11.86 5.63
N ILE A 32 -18.03 -10.98 6.57
CA ILE A 32 -16.63 -10.58 6.82
C ILE A 32 -16.08 -11.19 8.11
N SER A 33 -14.75 -11.17 8.27
CA SER A 33 -14.11 -11.67 9.48
C SER A 33 -14.49 -10.81 10.69
N ARG A 34 -14.62 -11.45 11.86
CA ARG A 34 -14.86 -10.74 13.13
C ARG A 34 -13.74 -9.73 13.43
N ASN A 35 -12.51 -10.03 13.05
CA ASN A 35 -11.36 -9.13 13.23
C ASN A 35 -11.54 -7.82 12.45
N THR A 36 -12.08 -7.89 11.24
CA THR A 36 -12.43 -6.72 10.42
C THR A 36 -13.48 -5.85 11.12
N VAL A 37 -14.51 -6.48 11.69
CA VAL A 37 -15.52 -5.76 12.48
C VAL A 37 -14.92 -5.14 13.74
N TYR A 38 -14.11 -5.89 14.49
CA TYR A 38 -13.45 -5.37 15.70
C TYR A 38 -12.60 -4.14 15.41
N LYS A 39 -11.88 -4.15 14.27
CA LYS A 39 -11.02 -3.05 13.85
C LYS A 39 -11.82 -1.79 13.52
N TYR A 40 -12.90 -1.92 12.75
CA TYR A 40 -13.59 -0.77 12.17
C TYR A 40 -14.76 -0.25 12.99
N ILE A 41 -15.36 -1.07 13.86
CA ILE A 41 -16.58 -0.67 14.58
C ILE A 41 -16.38 0.53 15.50
N ASN A 42 -15.17 0.76 16.01
CA ASN A 42 -14.83 1.88 16.90
C ASN A 42 -13.97 2.95 16.23
N MET A 43 -13.63 2.78 14.96
CA MET A 43 -12.83 3.72 14.20
C MET A 43 -13.70 4.90 13.74
N THR A 44 -13.17 6.13 13.77
CA THR A 44 -13.87 7.30 13.20
C THR A 44 -13.74 7.34 11.68
N PRO A 45 -14.59 8.12 10.97
CA PRO A 45 -14.43 8.31 9.53
C PRO A 45 -13.06 8.90 9.18
N GLU A 46 -12.52 9.84 9.98
CA GLU A 46 -11.20 10.42 9.73
C GLU A 46 -10.09 9.38 9.91
N GLU A 47 -10.13 8.59 10.99
CA GLU A 47 -9.16 7.51 11.23
C GLU A 47 -9.21 6.44 10.13
N PHE A 48 -10.40 6.18 9.58
CA PHE A 48 -10.57 5.22 8.49
C PHE A 48 -10.00 5.76 7.18
N GLU A 49 -10.22 7.05 6.89
CA GLU A 49 -9.65 7.72 5.74
C GLU A 49 -8.12 7.72 5.78
N ASP A 50 -7.53 8.13 6.90
CA ASP A 50 -6.09 8.12 7.15
C ASP A 50 -5.50 6.72 7.00
N MET A 51 -6.19 5.69 7.52
CA MET A 51 -5.77 4.30 7.37
C MET A 51 -5.79 3.82 5.90
N LEU A 52 -6.76 4.29 5.11
CA LEU A 52 -6.83 3.99 3.69
C LEU A 52 -5.71 4.67 2.91
N GLU A 53 -5.43 5.94 3.22
CA GLU A 53 -4.32 6.68 2.61
C GLU A 53 -2.98 6.02 2.96
N HIS A 54 -2.74 5.67 4.22
CA HIS A 54 -1.51 4.99 4.61
C HIS A 54 -1.37 3.57 4.02
N MET A 55 -2.49 2.86 3.79
CA MET A 55 -2.46 1.59 3.07
C MET A 55 -2.01 1.75 1.61
N GLU A 56 -2.38 2.87 0.97
CA GLU A 56 -1.99 3.19 -0.40
C GLU A 56 -0.55 3.74 -0.47
N VAL A 57 -0.11 4.46 0.57
CA VAL A 57 1.19 5.13 0.66
C VAL A 57 2.24 4.24 1.32
N ARG A 58 2.30 2.95 0.99
CA ARG A 58 3.47 2.14 1.37
C ARG A 58 4.68 2.62 0.56
N GLN A 59 5.39 3.61 1.11
CA GLN A 59 6.63 4.11 0.54
C GLN A 59 7.62 2.95 0.44
N LYS A 60 8.06 2.68 -0.79
CA LYS A 60 9.08 1.67 -1.06
C LYS A 60 10.43 2.27 -0.70
N LYS A 61 11.36 1.42 -0.26
CA LYS A 61 12.73 1.85 0.05
C LYS A 61 13.41 2.62 -1.08
N LEU A 62 13.03 2.35 -2.34
CA LEU A 62 13.58 3.01 -3.53
C LEU A 62 12.85 4.31 -3.91
N ASP A 63 11.75 4.66 -3.24
CA ASP A 63 11.02 5.90 -3.54
C ASP A 63 11.87 7.15 -3.28
N CYS A 64 12.80 7.10 -2.32
CA CYS A 64 13.73 8.20 -2.03
C CYS A 64 14.66 8.55 -3.21
N ILE A 65 14.91 7.60 -4.11
CA ILE A 65 15.75 7.79 -5.31
C ILE A 65 14.97 7.62 -6.61
N LYS A 66 13.63 7.61 -6.55
CA LYS A 66 12.75 7.37 -7.70
C LYS A 66 13.07 8.28 -8.88
N GLU A 67 13.26 9.58 -8.63
CA GLU A 67 13.54 10.57 -9.67
C GLU A 67 14.87 10.29 -10.39
N LYS A 68 15.88 9.83 -9.64
CA LYS A 68 17.17 9.43 -10.22
C LYS A 68 17.03 8.17 -11.06
N LEU A 69 16.27 7.18 -10.58
CA LEU A 69 15.99 5.96 -11.35
C LEU A 69 15.26 6.25 -12.66
N ILE A 70 14.27 7.15 -12.64
CA ILE A 70 13.57 7.59 -13.85
C ILE A 70 14.55 8.29 -14.80
N THR A 71 15.44 9.13 -14.28
CA THR A 71 16.45 9.83 -15.09
C THR A 71 17.38 8.83 -15.78
N TRP A 72 17.89 7.83 -15.05
CA TRP A 72 18.74 6.77 -15.62
C TRP A 72 18.01 5.92 -16.66
N LEU A 73 16.74 5.57 -16.41
CA LEU A 73 15.93 4.80 -17.35
C LEU A 73 15.61 5.60 -18.63
N LYS A 74 15.47 6.93 -18.54
CA LYS A 74 15.32 7.80 -19.71
C LYS A 74 16.61 7.95 -20.50
N GLN A 75 17.75 8.04 -19.80
CA GLN A 75 19.06 8.20 -20.43
C GLN A 75 19.57 6.89 -21.06
N TYR A 76 19.26 5.76 -20.44
CA TYR A 76 19.70 4.43 -20.84
C TYR A 76 18.50 3.45 -20.82
N PRO A 77 17.66 3.44 -21.86
CA PRO A 77 16.44 2.62 -21.87
C PRO A 77 16.72 1.11 -21.75
N ASP A 78 17.84 0.64 -22.30
CA ASP A 78 18.23 -0.78 -22.35
C ASP A 78 18.97 -1.27 -21.09
N ILE A 79 19.18 -0.40 -20.09
CA ILE A 79 19.94 -0.77 -18.90
C ILE A 79 19.27 -1.92 -18.12
N SER A 80 20.04 -2.89 -17.66
CA SER A 80 19.48 -3.98 -16.85
C SER A 80 19.19 -3.53 -15.41
N SER A 81 18.24 -4.19 -14.75
CA SER A 81 17.98 -3.94 -13.33
C SER A 81 19.17 -4.30 -12.43
N ALA A 82 20.03 -5.24 -12.86
CA ALA A 82 21.27 -5.58 -12.17
C ALA A 82 22.28 -4.41 -12.23
N GLN A 83 22.48 -3.81 -13.40
CA GLN A 83 23.33 -2.62 -13.55
C GLN A 83 22.82 -1.44 -12.72
N ILE A 84 21.49 -1.24 -12.66
CA ILE A 84 20.91 -0.22 -11.77
C ILE A 84 21.20 -0.54 -10.29
N HIS A 85 21.16 -1.81 -9.89
CA HIS A 85 21.49 -2.22 -8.52
C HIS A 85 22.93 -1.90 -8.15
N ASP A 86 23.87 -2.17 -9.05
CA ASP A 86 25.28 -1.84 -8.86
C ASP A 86 25.47 -0.33 -8.73
N TRP A 87 24.82 0.47 -9.57
CA TRP A 87 24.84 1.94 -9.46
C TRP A 87 24.25 2.47 -8.16
N ILE A 88 23.22 1.80 -7.62
CA ILE A 88 22.66 2.16 -6.31
C ILE A 88 23.68 1.85 -5.21
N LYS A 89 24.31 0.68 -5.22
CA LYS A 89 25.33 0.31 -4.22
C LYS A 89 26.53 1.26 -4.24
N GLU A 90 26.99 1.66 -5.42
CA GLU A 90 28.14 2.55 -5.57
C GLU A 90 27.83 3.99 -5.15
N ARG A 91 26.65 4.51 -5.51
CA ARG A 91 26.30 5.93 -5.26
C ARG A 91 25.56 6.17 -3.96
N TYR A 92 24.96 5.13 -3.38
CA TYR A 92 24.15 5.19 -2.17
C TYR A 92 24.50 4.02 -1.23
N PRO A 93 25.70 4.02 -0.61
CA PRO A 93 26.14 2.94 0.28
C PRO A 93 25.22 2.75 1.50
N ASP A 94 24.53 3.82 1.92
CA ASP A 94 23.58 3.77 3.04
C ASP A 94 22.25 3.07 2.66
N LEU A 95 21.95 2.92 1.36
CA LEU A 95 20.71 2.34 0.89
C LEU A 95 20.84 0.82 0.69
N THR A 96 20.59 0.05 1.75
CA THR A 96 20.60 -1.42 1.68
C THR A 96 19.33 -1.95 0.99
N VAL A 97 19.44 -2.22 -0.31
CA VAL A 97 18.39 -2.83 -1.15
C VAL A 97 18.86 -4.13 -1.80
N GLY A 98 17.99 -5.12 -1.85
CA GLY A 98 18.25 -6.38 -2.56
C GLY A 98 17.98 -6.23 -4.07
N GLU A 99 18.66 -7.05 -4.87
CA GLU A 99 18.54 -7.05 -6.34
C GLU A 99 17.09 -7.26 -6.80
N SER A 100 16.38 -8.23 -6.21
CA SER A 100 14.97 -8.50 -6.49
C SER A 100 14.06 -7.29 -6.25
N THR A 101 14.37 -6.46 -5.25
CA THR A 101 13.64 -5.23 -4.93
C THR A 101 13.85 -4.20 -6.04
N VAL A 102 15.10 -4.02 -6.49
CA VAL A 102 15.44 -3.12 -7.61
C VAL A 102 14.76 -3.59 -8.89
N ARG A 103 14.82 -4.88 -9.22
CA ARG A 103 14.17 -5.46 -10.40
C ARG A 103 12.66 -5.22 -10.41
N CYS A 104 11.98 -5.50 -9.30
CA CYS A 104 10.53 -5.28 -9.19
C CYS A 104 10.17 -3.80 -9.35
N TYR A 105 10.95 -2.91 -8.72
CA TYR A 105 10.74 -1.47 -8.78
C TYR A 105 10.98 -0.90 -10.18
N VAL A 106 12.09 -1.26 -10.82
CA VAL A 106 12.41 -0.86 -12.20
C VAL A 106 11.36 -1.39 -13.18
N SER A 107 10.90 -2.64 -13.02
CA SER A 107 9.83 -3.18 -13.85
C SER A 107 8.51 -2.41 -13.70
N GLN A 108 8.23 -1.85 -12.52
CA GLN A 108 7.06 -1.00 -12.31
C GLN A 108 7.24 0.40 -12.91
N LEU A 109 8.46 0.94 -12.91
CA LEU A 109 8.76 2.24 -13.54
C LEU A 109 8.73 2.18 -15.08
N ARG A 110 8.92 1.00 -15.67
CA ARG A 110 8.88 0.77 -17.12
C ARG A 110 7.49 0.51 -17.68
N LYS A 111 6.49 0.31 -16.81
CA LYS A 111 5.09 0.18 -17.22
C LYS A 111 4.47 1.55 -17.43
#